data_AF-A0A2E7BF73-F1
#
_entry.id   AF-A0A2E7BF73-F1
#
_cell.length_a   1.000
_cell.length_b   1.000
_cell.length_c   1.000
_cell.angle_alpha   90.00
_cell.angle_beta   90.00
_cell.angle_gamma   90.00
#
_symmetry.space_group_name_H-M   'P 1'
#
loop_
_entity.id
_entity.type
_entity.pdbx_description
1 polymer ?
#
loop_
_entity_poly.entity_id
_entity_poly.type
_entity_poly.pdbx_seq_one_letter_code
_entity_poly.pdbx_strand_id
1 'polypeptide(L)'
;MTGSFLLMSALVLFFGFHMVAGDRGILARPELDRKIVLAEEKLHFLQRHQTFLSQRIGLMQNDSIDADMLAETARAELGLYAPNDVIITIDLSNLKFSEDILNK
;
A
#
# COMPACT_ATOMS: atom_id res chain seq x y z
N MET A 1 -53.65 41.31 -10.21
CA MET A 1 -52.35 41.63 -9.57
C MET A 1 -52.03 40.72 -8.38
N THR A 2 -53.01 40.08 -7.73
CA THR A 2 -52.82 39.17 -6.59
C THR A 2 -52.28 37.78 -6.95
N GLY A 3 -52.63 37.22 -8.12
CA GLY A 3 -52.18 35.87 -8.51
C GLY A 3 -50.67 35.72 -8.73
N SER A 4 -50.00 36.80 -9.19
CA SER A 4 -48.54 36.81 -9.39
C SER A 4 -47.77 36.71 -8.06
N PHE A 5 -48.29 37.34 -7.00
CA PHE A 5 -47.69 37.28 -5.67
C PHE A 5 -47.74 35.88 -5.06
N LEU A 6 -48.86 35.15 -5.26
CA LEU A 6 -48.98 33.77 -4.82
C LEU A 6 -47.99 32.85 -5.54
N LEU A 7 -47.82 33.02 -6.85
CA LEU A 7 -46.83 32.26 -7.62
C LEU A 7 -45.40 32.55 -7.17
N MET A 8 -45.06 33.83 -6.96
CA MET A 8 -43.74 34.22 -6.44
C MET A 8 -43.48 33.65 -5.05
N SER A 9 -44.47 33.72 -4.14
CA SER A 9 -44.35 33.15 -2.80
C SER A 9 -44.16 31.64 -2.85
N ALA A 10 -44.88 30.93 -3.72
CA ALA A 10 -44.77 29.48 -3.86
C ALA A 10 -43.38 29.08 -4.41
N LEU A 11 -42.85 29.81 -5.39
CA LEU A 11 -41.51 29.60 -5.93
C LEU A 11 -40.44 29.79 -4.85
N VAL A 12 -40.51 30.88 -4.07
CA VAL A 12 -39.54 31.16 -3.00
C VAL A 12 -39.59 30.09 -1.91
N LEU A 13 -40.79 29.63 -1.52
CA LEU A 13 -40.94 28.55 -0.54
C LEU A 13 -40.40 27.22 -1.08
N PHE A 14 -40.68 26.91 -2.34
CA PHE A 14 -40.22 25.68 -2.98
C PHE A 14 -38.69 25.64 -3.07
N PHE A 15 -38.07 26.71 -3.56
CA PHE A 15 -36.61 26.82 -3.65
C PHE A 15 -35.95 26.92 -2.27
N GLY A 16 -36.54 27.64 -1.33
CA GLY A 16 -36.03 27.72 0.04
C GLY A 16 -36.03 26.36 0.73
N PHE A 17 -37.14 25.61 0.63
CA PHE A 17 -37.23 24.26 1.17
C PHE A 17 -36.28 23.28 0.45
N HIS A 18 -36.21 23.32 -0.89
CA HIS A 18 -35.30 22.47 -1.66
C HIS A 18 -33.81 22.82 -1.44
N MET A 19 -33.48 24.07 -1.13
CA MET A 19 -32.12 24.48 -0.78
C MET A 19 -31.69 23.94 0.60
N VAL A 20 -32.65 23.75 1.50
CA VAL A 20 -32.42 23.14 2.82
C VAL A 20 -32.39 21.61 2.74
N ALA A 21 -33.28 21.01 1.94
CA ALA A 21 -33.50 19.56 1.86
C ALA A 21 -32.78 18.84 0.70
N GLY A 22 -32.23 19.57 -0.27
CA GLY A 22 -31.54 18.99 -1.42
C GLY A 22 -30.16 18.41 -1.06
N ASP A 23 -29.69 17.47 -1.87
CA ASP A 23 -28.41 16.72 -1.76
C ASP A 23 -27.12 17.58 -1.66
N ARG A 24 -27.25 18.91 -1.78
CA ARG A 24 -26.18 19.93 -1.64
C ARG A 24 -26.52 21.03 -0.62
N GLY A 25 -27.64 20.89 0.08
CA GLY A 25 -28.10 21.78 1.12
C GLY A 25 -27.25 21.67 2.39
N ILE A 26 -27.47 22.58 3.33
CA ILE A 26 -26.68 22.73 4.57
C ILE A 26 -26.58 21.42 5.37
N LEU A 27 -27.56 20.51 5.21
CA LEU A 27 -27.63 19.21 5.88
C LEU A 27 -26.78 18.09 5.26
N ALA A 28 -26.24 18.24 4.03
CA ALA A 28 -25.43 17.22 3.36
C ALA A 28 -23.91 17.35 3.64
N ARG A 29 -23.51 18.46 4.28
CA ARG A 29 -22.13 18.72 4.71
C ARG A 29 -21.55 17.71 5.71
N PRO A 30 -22.30 17.19 6.72
CA PRO A 30 -21.73 16.33 7.75
C PRO A 30 -21.17 15.01 7.22
N GLU A 31 -21.81 14.42 6.20
CA GLU A 31 -21.33 13.15 5.64
C GLU A 31 -20.06 13.36 4.79
N LEU A 32 -20.01 14.47 4.05
CA LEU A 32 -18.86 14.81 3.24
C LEU A 32 -17.66 15.20 4.11
N ASP A 33 -17.89 16.01 5.14
CA ASP A 33 -16.89 16.39 6.13
C ASP A 33 -16.37 15.15 6.88
N ARG A 34 -17.26 14.21 7.23
CA ARG A 34 -16.85 12.93 7.83
C ARG A 34 -15.98 12.10 6.89
N LYS A 35 -16.31 12.05 5.60
CA LYS A 35 -15.48 11.35 4.59
C LYS A 35 -14.12 12.02 4.43
N ILE A 36 -14.06 13.35 4.47
CA ILE A 36 -12.81 14.12 4.43
C ILE A 36 -11.94 13.78 5.64
N VAL A 37 -12.49 13.86 6.86
CA VAL A 37 -11.76 13.54 8.09
C VAL A 37 -11.24 12.11 8.08
N LEU A 38 -12.06 11.13 7.64
CA LEU A 38 -11.62 9.74 7.54
C LEU A 38 -10.52 9.53 6.48
N ALA A 39 -10.56 10.28 5.38
CA ALA A 39 -9.53 10.22 4.35
C ALA A 39 -8.21 10.85 4.83
N GLU A 40 -8.29 11.98 5.53
CA GLU A 40 -7.15 12.66 6.15
C GLU A 40 -6.49 11.80 7.23
N GLU A 41 -7.28 11.12 8.07
CA GLU A 41 -6.76 10.21 9.09
C GLU A 41 -6.00 9.04 8.45
N LYS A 42 -6.56 8.44 7.39
CA LYS A 42 -5.90 7.39 6.62
C LYS A 42 -4.61 7.87 5.97
N LEU A 43 -4.61 9.09 5.42
CA LEU A 43 -3.42 9.70 4.83
C LEU A 43 -2.31 9.87 5.89
N HIS A 44 -2.66 10.44 7.05
CA HIS A 44 -1.73 10.61 8.16
C HIS A 44 -1.17 9.29 8.69
N PHE A 45 -1.99 8.25 8.73
CA PHE A 45 -1.52 6.91 9.09
C PHE A 45 -0.53 6.38 8.06
N LEU A 46 -0.87 6.39 6.78
CA LEU A 46 0.00 5.89 5.71
C LEU A 46 1.32 6.68 5.63
N GLN A 47 1.28 8.00 5.76
CA GLN A 47 2.48 8.84 5.77
C GLN A 47 3.40 8.47 6.93
N ARG A 48 2.87 8.26 8.14
CA ARG A 48 3.69 7.81 9.28
C ARG A 48 4.33 6.45 9.02
N HIS A 49 3.59 5.52 8.43
CA HIS A 49 4.12 4.20 8.04
C HIS A 49 5.22 4.33 6.99
N GLN A 50 5.01 5.17 5.97
CA GLN A 50 6.00 5.43 4.94
C GLN A 50 7.27 6.03 5.53
N THR A 51 7.17 7.06 6.38
CA THR A 51 8.32 7.69 7.01
C THR A 51 9.09 6.73 7.91
N PHE A 52 8.38 5.93 8.72
CA PHE A 52 9.02 4.92 9.56
C PHE A 52 9.78 3.89 8.73
N LEU A 53 9.16 3.39 7.66
CA LEU A 53 9.78 2.39 6.78
C LEU A 53 10.93 3.01 5.98
N SER A 54 10.79 4.24 5.50
CA SER A 54 11.85 4.94 4.76
C SER A 54 13.04 5.25 5.64
N GLN A 55 12.83 5.60 6.91
CA GLN A 55 13.91 5.76 7.88
C GLN A 55 14.63 4.44 8.12
N ARG A 56 13.89 3.34 8.29
CA ARG A 56 14.46 2.02 8.52
C ARG A 56 15.20 1.48 7.28
N ILE A 57 14.67 1.72 6.09
CA ILE A 57 15.36 1.45 4.82
C ILE A 57 16.60 2.32 4.71
N GLY A 58 16.53 3.63 5.00
CA GLY A 58 17.69 4.51 4.97
C GLY A 58 18.81 4.08 5.91
N LEU A 59 18.47 3.57 7.09
CA LEU A 59 19.44 2.97 8.03
C LEU A 59 20.07 1.68 7.48
N MET A 60 19.32 0.87 6.73
CA MET A 60 19.86 -0.32 6.04
C MET A 60 20.58 0.01 4.73
N GLN A 61 20.21 1.08 4.04
CA GLN A 61 20.70 1.46 2.72
C GLN A 61 21.97 2.32 2.80
N ASN A 62 22.29 2.90 3.98
CA ASN A 62 23.61 3.47 4.22
C ASN A 62 24.72 2.40 4.11
N ASP A 63 24.38 1.13 4.36
CA ASP A 63 25.14 -0.06 3.97
C ASP A 63 24.43 -0.76 2.80
N SER A 64 24.18 -0.03 1.70
CA SER A 64 23.44 -0.49 0.52
C SER A 64 23.59 -2.00 0.31
N ILE A 65 22.51 -2.76 0.51
CA ILE A 65 22.55 -4.22 0.36
C ILE A 65 23.18 -4.51 -0.99
N ASP A 66 24.34 -5.17 -0.95
CA ASP A 66 25.12 -5.47 -2.14
C ASP A 66 24.24 -6.26 -3.12
N ALA A 67 24.25 -5.87 -4.39
CA ALA A 67 23.53 -6.59 -5.42
C ALA A 67 23.98 -8.07 -5.48
N ASP A 68 25.23 -8.34 -5.09
CA ASP A 68 25.77 -9.70 -4.97
C ASP A 68 25.10 -10.49 -3.83
N MET A 69 24.92 -9.88 -2.65
CA MET A 69 24.19 -10.47 -1.52
C MET A 69 22.74 -10.80 -1.89
N LEU A 70 22.10 -9.93 -2.68
CA LEU A 70 20.74 -10.16 -3.18
C LEU A 70 20.70 -11.34 -4.17
N ALA A 71 21.67 -11.43 -5.07
CA ALA A 71 21.80 -12.53 -6.02
C ALA A 71 22.06 -13.86 -5.29
N GLU A 72 22.90 -13.85 -4.26
CA GLU A 72 23.20 -15.03 -3.47
C GLU A 72 21.98 -15.52 -2.68
N THR A 73 21.23 -14.60 -2.05
CA THR A 73 19.98 -14.95 -1.35
C THR A 73 18.93 -15.50 -2.33
N ALA A 74 18.82 -14.93 -3.53
CA ALA A 74 17.90 -15.43 -4.56
C ALA A 74 18.29 -16.84 -5.06
N ARG A 75 19.59 -17.13 -5.21
CA ARG A 75 20.07 -18.48 -5.54
C ARG A 75 19.82 -19.47 -4.39
N ALA A 76 20.12 -19.07 -3.16
CA ALA A 76 20.05 -19.94 -1.99
C ALA A 76 18.61 -20.28 -1.57
N GLU A 77 17.71 -19.29 -1.53
CA GLU A 77 16.35 -19.48 -1.03
C GLU A 77 15.34 -19.80 -2.13
N LEU A 78 15.49 -19.20 -3.31
CA LEU A 78 14.51 -19.30 -4.39
C LEU A 78 14.96 -20.22 -5.53
N GLY A 79 16.20 -20.73 -5.48
CA GLY A 79 16.79 -21.51 -6.59
C GLY A 79 16.83 -20.72 -7.88
N LEU A 80 16.92 -19.39 -7.80
CA LEU A 80 16.86 -18.50 -8.96
C LEU A 80 18.26 -18.42 -9.59
N TYR A 81 18.48 -19.23 -10.62
CA TYR A 81 19.75 -19.29 -11.35
C TYR A 81 19.68 -18.49 -12.65
N ALA A 82 20.81 -17.92 -13.08
CA ALA A 82 20.90 -17.26 -14.38
C ALA A 82 20.79 -18.31 -15.50
N PRO A 83 20.37 -17.93 -16.73
CA PRO A 83 20.23 -18.88 -17.85
C PRO A 83 21.50 -19.68 -18.20
N ASN A 84 22.67 -19.22 -17.75
CA ASN A 84 23.97 -19.83 -18.03
C ASN A 84 24.61 -20.51 -16.81
N ASP A 85 23.91 -20.62 -15.68
CA ASP A 85 24.44 -21.24 -14.47
C ASP A 85 24.39 -22.77 -14.56
N VAL A 86 25.44 -23.44 -14.08
CA VAL A 86 25.58 -24.91 -14.12
C VAL A 86 25.37 -25.48 -12.71
N ILE A 87 24.32 -26.27 -12.53
CA ILE A 87 24.04 -26.94 -11.25
C ILE A 87 24.81 -28.27 -11.22
N ILE A 88 25.76 -28.39 -10.29
CA ILE A 88 26.52 -29.63 -10.07
C ILE A 88 25.93 -30.31 -8.84
N THR A 89 25.17 -31.39 -9.04
CA THR A 89 24.76 -32.28 -7.94
C THR A 89 25.84 -33.32 -7.74
N ILE A 90 26.54 -33.26 -6.62
CA ILE A 90 27.61 -34.21 -6.28
C ILE A 90 26.99 -35.34 -5.47
N ASP A 91 27.13 -36.56 -5.97
CA ASP A 91 26.76 -37.77 -5.23
C ASP A 91 27.81 -38.04 -4.15
N LEU A 92 27.46 -37.72 -2.89
CA LEU A 92 28.32 -37.88 -1.73
C LEU A 92 28.63 -39.36 -1.44
N SER A 93 27.85 -40.31 -1.98
CA SER A 93 28.08 -41.75 -1.80
C SER A 93 29.31 -42.27 -2.56
N ASN A 94 29.77 -41.52 -3.58
CA ASN A 94 30.91 -41.88 -4.42
C ASN A 94 32.18 -41.08 -4.10
N LEU A 95 32.14 -40.27 -3.04
CA LEU A 95 33.31 -39.53 -2.58
C LEU A 95 34.17 -40.40 -1.67
N LYS A 96 35.44 -40.58 -2.06
CA LYS A 96 36.49 -41.32 -1.33
C LYS A 96 36.63 -40.92 0.14
N PHE A 97 36.17 -39.73 0.51
CA PHE A 97 36.12 -39.24 1.90
C PHE A 97 35.20 -40.06 2.81
N SER A 98 34.16 -40.72 2.28
CA SER A 98 33.24 -41.56 3.07
C SER A 98 33.92 -42.83 3.57
N GLU A 99 34.80 -43.44 2.75
CA GLU A 99 35.53 -44.66 3.13
C GLU A 99 36.54 -44.41 4.27
N ASP A 100 37.14 -43.22 4.33
CA ASP A 100 38.11 -42.86 5.38
C ASP A 100 37.45 -42.61 6.75
N ILE A 101 36.17 -42.21 6.78
CA ILE A 101 35.41 -41.96 8.01
C ILE A 101 34.71 -43.24 8.51
N LEU A 102 34.34 -44.16 7.61
CA LEU A 102 33.70 -45.43 7.94
C LEU A 102 34.69 -46.54 8.33
N ASN A 103 35.99 -46.37 8.07
CA ASN A 103 37.04 -47.36 8.37
C ASN A 103 37.90 -47.00 9.60
N LYS A 104 37.37 -46.20 10.53
CA LYS A 104 38.00 -45.89 11.82
C LYS A 104 37.00 -46.09 12.96
#